data_AF-A0AAW6C2P4-F1
#
_entry.id   AF-A0AAW6C2P4-F1
#
_cell.length_a   1.000
_cell.length_b   1.000
_cell.length_c   1.000
_cell.angle_alpha   90.00
_cell.angle_beta   90.00
_cell.angle_gamma   90.00
#
_symmetry.space_group_name_H-M   'P 1'
#
loop_
_entity.id
_entity.type
_entity.pdbx_description
1 polymer ?
#
loop_
_entity_poly.entity_id
_entity_poly.type
_entity_poly.pdbx_seq_one_letter_code
_entity_poly.pdbx_strand_id
1 'polypeptide(L)' 'MTQDDLARKIQLLGMEMTPLIISRIEKNQRHVCDAELRTLARALSVSMDWLCGDTDAL' A
#
# COMPACT_ATOMS: atom_id res chain seq x y z
N MET A 1 11.56 3.47 -4.91
CA MET A 1 10.25 4.09 -5.18
C MET A 1 9.97 5.07 -4.06
N THR A 2 9.61 6.32 -4.37
CA THR A 2 9.27 7.32 -3.35
C THR A 2 7.80 7.22 -2.93
N GLN A 3 7.42 7.87 -1.82
CA GLN A 3 6.01 7.96 -1.40
C GLN A 3 5.15 8.68 -2.46
N ASP A 4 5.70 9.70 -3.13
CA ASP A 4 5.04 10.41 -4.23
C ASP A 4 4.81 9.50 -5.45
N ASP A 5 5.78 8.64 -5.78
CA ASP A 5 5.62 7.68 -6.88
C ASP A 5 4.54 6.65 -6.57
N LEU A 6 4.52 6.15 -5.33
CA LEU A 6 3.52 5.17 -4.88
C LEU A 6 2.12 5.79 -4.85
N ALA A 7 1.98 7.02 -4.32
CA ALA A 7 0.71 7.74 -4.30
C ALA A 7 0.15 7.93 -5.71
N ARG A 8 0.97 8.40 -6.66
CA ARG A 8 0.57 8.55 -8.06
C ARG A 8 0.15 7.21 -8.68
N LYS A 9 0.87 6.13 -8.42
CA LYS A 9 0.53 4.80 -8.95
C LYS A 9 -0.80 4.30 -8.40
N ILE A 10 -1.10 4.53 -7.13
CA ILE A 10 -2.37 4.14 -6.49
C ILE A 10 -3.54 4.99 -7.03
N GLN A 11 -3.31 6.29 -7.24
CA GLN A 11 -4.28 7.18 -7.89
C GLN A 11 -4.65 6.72 -9.30
N LEU A 12 -3.67 6.28 -10.10
CA LEU A 12 -3.91 5.72 -11.43
C LEU A 12 -4.69 4.40 -11.39
N LEU A 13 -4.70 3.69 -10.25
CA LEU A 13 -5.51 2.49 -10.03
C LEU A 13 -6.94 2.82 -9.53
N GLY A 14 -7.31 4.10 -9.47
CA GLY A 14 -8.65 4.55 -9.09
C GLY A 14 -8.85 4.75 -7.59
N MET A 15 -7.77 4.93 -6.83
CA MET A 15 -7.82 5.12 -5.38
C MET A 15 -7.14 6.42 -4.97
N GLU A 16 -7.87 7.27 -4.24
CA GLU A 16 -7.31 8.49 -3.65
C GLU A 16 -6.25 8.13 -2.60
N MET A 17 -4.99 8.46 -2.90
CA MET A 17 -3.86 8.22 -2.02
C MET A 17 -2.91 9.41 -2.09
N THR A 18 -2.39 9.80 -0.93
CA THR A 18 -1.41 10.89 -0.81
C THR A 18 -0.14 10.40 -0.12
N PRO A 19 1.01 11.04 -0.35
CA PRO A 19 2.25 10.72 0.37
C PRO A 19 2.09 10.79 1.89
N LEU A 20 1.24 11.70 2.39
CA LEU A 20 0.95 11.82 3.81
C LEU A 20 0.19 10.61 4.36
N ILE A 21 -0.75 10.05 3.59
CA ILE A 21 -1.47 8.82 3.99
C ILE A 21 -0.48 7.64 4.06
N ILE A 22 0.38 7.50 3.05
CA ILE A 22 1.44 6.48 3.03
C ILE A 22 2.36 6.63 4.25
N SER A 23 2.81 7.86 4.54
CA SER A 23 3.65 8.12 5.71
C SER A 23 2.97 7.77 7.04
N ARG A 24 1.65 7.98 7.14
CA ARG A 24 0.88 7.59 8.34
C ARG A 24 0.75 6.07 8.47
N ILE A 25 0.59 5.36 7.35
CA ILE A 25 0.56 3.89 7.33
C ILE A 25 1.91 3.35 7.80
N GLU A 26 3.02 3.85 7.26
CA GLU A 26 4.38 3.44 7.65
C GLU A 26 4.70 3.74 9.13
N LYS A 27 4.14 4.83 9.68
CA LYS A 27 4.28 5.18 11.10
C LYS A 27 3.26 4.48 12.02
N ASN A 28 2.46 3.56 11.48
CA ASN A 28 1.39 2.87 12.19
C ASN A 28 0.36 3.82 12.84
N GLN A 29 0.19 5.03 12.27
CA GLN A 29 -0.77 6.04 12.70
C GLN A 29 -2.12 5.90 11.98
N ARG A 30 -2.18 5.05 10.95
CA ARG A 30 -3.40 4.72 10.20
C ARG A 30 -3.32 3.28 9.72
N HIS A 31 -4.39 2.53 9.95
CA HIS A 31 -4.53 1.19 9.40
C HIS A 31 -4.98 1.23 7.94
N VAL A 32 -4.51 0.26 7.14
CA VAL A 32 -4.91 0.05 5.76
C VAL A 32 -6.24 -0.70 5.75
N CYS A 33 -7.23 -0.21 5.00
CA CYS A 33 -8.49 -0.95 4.83
C CYS A 33 -8.36 -2.05 3.78
N ASP A 34 -9.19 -3.10 3.84
CA ASP A 34 -9.16 -4.24 2.91
C ASP A 34 -9.24 -3.83 1.43
N ALA A 35 -10.02 -2.78 1.13
CA ALA A 35 -10.14 -2.22 -0.21
C ALA A 35 -8.83 -1.58 -0.69
N GLU A 36 -8.08 -0.95 0.22
CA GLU A 36 -6.77 -0.33 -0.03
C GLU A 36 -5.68 -1.37 -0.19
N LEU A 37 -5.76 -2.45 0.60
CA LEU A 37 -4.78 -3.52 0.63
C LEU A 37 -4.56 -4.14 -0.76
N ARG A 38 -5.64 -4.44 -1.48
CA ARG A 38 -5.56 -5.00 -2.85
C ARG A 38 -4.92 -4.03 -3.84
N THR A 39 -5.22 -2.74 -3.72
CA THR A 39 -4.66 -1.71 -4.61
C THR A 39 -3.19 -1.48 -4.29
N LEU A 40 -2.81 -1.51 -3.02
CA LEU A 40 -1.42 -1.44 -2.58
C LEU A 40 -0.60 -2.62 -3.11
N ALA A 41 -1.10 -3.85 -3.01
CA ALA A 41 -0.42 -5.02 -3.56
C ALA A 41 -0.16 -4.88 -5.07
N ARG A 42 -1.18 -4.42 -5.82
CA ARG A 42 -1.06 -4.14 -7.26
C ARG A 42 -0.10 -2.99 -7.56
N ALA A 43 -0.13 -1.93 -6.77
CA ALA A 43 0.76 -0.78 -6.93
C ALA A 43 2.22 -1.14 -6.60
N LEU A 44 2.45 -2.00 -5.62
CA LEU A 44 3.79 -2.48 -5.25
C LEU A 44 4.26 -3.63 -6.15
N SER A 45 3.37 -4.19 -6.99
CA SER A 45 3.64 -5.38 -7.80
C SER A 45 4.04 -6.60 -6.95
N VAL A 46 3.42 -6.76 -5.79
CA VAL A 46 3.65 -7.88 -4.85
C VAL A 46 2.36 -8.70 -4.66
N SER A 47 2.47 -9.92 -4.15
CA SER A 47 1.30 -10.71 -3.76
C SER A 47 0.65 -10.17 -2.48
N MET A 48 -0.62 -10.50 -2.28
CA MET A 48 -1.31 -10.20 -1.02
C MET A 48 -0.63 -10.89 0.15
N ASP A 49 -0.22 -12.15 -0.03
CA ASP A 49 0.46 -12.94 0.98
C ASP A 49 1.78 -12.29 1.43
N TRP A 50 2.55 -11.73 0.48
CA TRP A 50 3.77 -10.98 0.82
C TRP A 50 3.44 -9.68 1.55
N LEU A 51 2.40 -8.96 1.12
CA LEU A 51 1.98 -7.70 1.74
C LEU A 51 1.46 -7.89 3.17
N CYS A 52 0.79 -9.01 3.45
CA CYS A 52 0.30 -9.37 4.77
C CYS A 52 1.37 -10.00 5.68
N GLY A 53 2.54 -10.35 5.12
CA GLY A 53 3.60 -11.06 5.85
C GLY A 53 3.38 -12.56 5.98
N ASP A 54 2.43 -13.14 5.25
CA ASP A 54 2.11 -14.57 5.28
C ASP A 54 3.19 -15.42 4.56
N THR A 55 4.07 -14.81 3.77
CA THR A 55 5.18 -15.52 3.08
C THR A 55 6.43 -15.75 3.95
N ASP A 56 6.59 -15.00 5.04
CA ASP A 56 7.75 -15.13 5.96
C ASP A 56 7.44 -16.06 7.16
N ALA A 57 6.25 -16.66 7.20
CA ALA A 57 5.88 -17.68 8.16
C ALA A 57 6.52 -19.03 7.79
N LEU A 58 7.81 -19.20 8.10
CA LEU A 58 8.52 -20.48 8.14
C LEU A 58 9.22 -20.66 9.49
#